data_AF-A0A6J2YPQ5-F1
#
_entry.id   AF-A0A6J2YPQ5-F1
#
_cell.length_a   1.000
_cell.length_b   1.000
_cell.length_c   1.000
_cell.angle_alpha   90.00
_cell.angle_beta   90.00
_cell.angle_gamma   90.00
#
_symmetry.space_group_name_H-M   'P 1'
#
loop_
_entity.id
_entity.type
_entity.pdbx_description
1 polymer ?
#
loop_
_entity_poly.entity_id
_entity_poly.type
_entity_poly.pdbx_seq_one_letter_code
_entity_poly.pdbx_strand_id
1 'polypeptide(L)'
;MSEEFIIKRRLLFDGEGTGDDKKINNLLKLLISWLLESDTNTKSDITYDALMAQLHSLIFNRKKSLLSSASTNKQRQLMKNLYNIYKERIELIRKDIVKQDGLLENAKITNRMYITYNLICQTIAKELPRRKLQSKIDILKREISELEIRKHVLGNTFNCKVKQCRVLSTSANNIYKELGSEVNDSD
;
A
#
# COMPACT_ATOMS: atom_id res chain seq x y z
N MET A 1 -32.14 37.36 -19.33
CA MET A 1 -31.97 36.02 -19.96
C MET A 1 -30.69 36.08 -20.78
N SER A 2 -29.68 35.27 -20.42
CA SER A 2 -28.38 35.29 -21.09
C SER A 2 -28.51 34.90 -22.57
N GLU A 3 -27.78 35.58 -23.46
CA GLU A 3 -27.77 35.30 -24.92
C GLU A 3 -27.50 33.83 -25.23
N GLU A 4 -26.69 33.17 -24.42
CA GLU A 4 -26.40 31.75 -24.53
C GLU A 4 -27.66 30.88 -24.36
N PHE A 5 -28.59 31.29 -23.50
CA PHE A 5 -29.88 30.61 -23.33
C PHE A 5 -30.81 30.83 -24.54
N ILE A 6 -30.73 32.00 -25.17
CA ILE A 6 -31.48 32.33 -26.39
C ILE A 6 -30.91 31.55 -27.58
N ILE A 7 -29.59 31.47 -27.70
CA ILE A 7 -28.90 30.69 -28.75
C ILE A 7 -29.18 29.21 -28.57
N LYS A 8 -29.10 28.67 -27.34
CA LYS A 8 -29.38 27.26 -27.05
C LYS A 8 -30.85 26.91 -27.30
N ARG A 9 -31.78 27.80 -26.97
CA ARG A 9 -33.20 27.67 -27.29
C ARG A 9 -33.44 27.75 -28.79
N ARG A 10 -32.81 28.71 -29.49
CA ARG A 10 -32.88 28.81 -30.95
C ARG A 10 -32.27 27.59 -31.63
N LEU A 11 -31.15 27.04 -31.17
CA LEU A 11 -30.58 25.79 -31.70
C LEU A 11 -31.47 24.57 -31.42
N LEU A 12 -32.17 24.53 -30.30
CA LEU A 12 -33.13 23.48 -29.97
C LEU A 12 -34.39 23.55 -30.84
N PHE A 13 -34.81 24.75 -31.25
CA PHE A 13 -35.95 24.97 -32.15
C PHE A 13 -35.55 24.87 -33.64
N ASP A 14 -34.44 25.49 -34.06
CA ASP A 14 -33.87 25.50 -35.42
C ASP A 14 -32.94 24.32 -35.73
N GLY A 15 -32.76 23.39 -34.78
CA GLY A 15 -32.02 22.15 -34.98
C GLY A 15 -32.74 21.26 -35.99
N GLU A 16 -32.51 21.54 -37.27
CA GLU A 16 -33.07 20.89 -38.46
C GLU A 16 -34.62 20.91 -38.61
N GLY A 17 -35.40 21.19 -37.55
CA GLY A 17 -36.87 21.09 -37.53
C GLY A 17 -37.64 22.20 -38.24
N THR A 18 -37.29 23.48 -38.02
CA THR A 18 -38.01 24.61 -38.66
C THR A 18 -37.74 24.74 -40.16
N GLY A 19 -36.63 24.17 -40.63
CA GLY A 19 -36.22 24.22 -42.04
C GLY A 19 -37.10 23.33 -42.92
N ASP A 20 -37.43 22.13 -42.44
CA ASP A 20 -38.26 21.20 -43.19
C ASP A 20 -39.73 21.63 -43.22
N ASP A 21 -40.27 22.18 -42.13
CA ASP A 21 -41.61 22.80 -42.14
C ASP A 21 -41.69 23.97 -43.12
N LYS A 22 -40.66 24.83 -43.19
CA LYS A 22 -40.59 25.91 -44.20
C LYS A 22 -40.52 25.35 -45.62
N LYS A 23 -39.75 24.29 -45.87
CA LYS A 23 -39.66 23.65 -47.19
C LYS A 23 -41.00 23.00 -47.59
N ILE A 24 -41.67 22.33 -46.66
CA ILE A 24 -43.00 21.72 -46.89
C ILE A 24 -44.04 22.81 -47.18
N ASN A 25 -44.01 23.90 -46.42
CA ASN A 25 -44.93 25.03 -46.63
C ASN A 25 -44.66 25.73 -47.97
N ASN A 26 -43.40 25.83 -48.40
CA ASN A 26 -43.05 26.36 -49.72
C ASN A 26 -43.48 25.42 -50.85
N LEU A 27 -43.36 24.10 -50.68
CA LEU A 27 -43.88 23.11 -51.63
C LEU A 27 -45.40 23.23 -51.77
N LEU A 28 -46.12 23.36 -50.65
CA LEU A 28 -47.57 23.55 -50.65
C LEU A 28 -47.98 24.82 -51.40
N LYS A 29 -47.27 25.93 -51.18
CA LYS A 29 -47.50 27.19 -51.92
C LYS A 29 -47.23 27.03 -53.42
N LEU A 30 -46.15 26.33 -53.79
CA LEU A 30 -45.81 26.06 -55.19
C LEU A 30 -46.89 25.21 -55.87
N LEU A 31 -47.39 24.19 -55.16
CA LEU A 31 -48.45 23.29 -55.63
C LEU A 31 -49.78 24.02 -55.81
N ILE A 32 -50.14 24.89 -54.88
CA ILE A 32 -51.34 25.75 -54.98
C ILE A 32 -51.20 26.72 -56.16
N SER A 33 -50.02 27.34 -56.35
CA SER A 33 -49.73 28.23 -57.47
C SER A 33 -49.84 27.52 -58.82
N TRP A 34 -49.28 26.31 -58.92
CA TRP A 34 -49.34 25.48 -60.12
C TRP A 34 -50.78 25.08 -60.49
N LEU A 35 -51.63 24.77 -59.50
CA LEU A 35 -53.04 24.45 -59.72
C LEU A 35 -53.90 25.67 -60.12
N LEU A 36 -53.51 26.87 -59.71
CA LEU A 36 -54.23 28.12 -59.98
C LEU A 36 -53.80 28.79 -61.31
N GLU A 37 -52.66 28.41 -61.88
CA GLU A 37 -52.19 28.91 -63.18
C GLU A 37 -52.95 28.26 -64.34
N SER A 38 -54.13 28.79 -64.65
CA SER A 38 -54.81 28.59 -65.93
C SER A 38 -54.17 29.48 -67.00
N ASP A 39 -53.78 28.89 -68.15
CA ASP A 39 -53.58 29.55 -69.47
C ASP A 39 -52.17 29.82 -70.03
N THR A 40 -51.06 29.28 -69.51
CA THR A 40 -49.79 29.29 -70.27
C THR A 40 -48.99 27.99 -70.17
N ASN A 41 -49.04 27.16 -71.22
CA ASN A 41 -48.36 25.85 -71.29
C ASN A 41 -46.87 25.89 -70.88
N THR A 42 -46.13 26.94 -71.26
CA THR A 42 -44.68 27.01 -71.00
C THR A 42 -44.31 27.37 -69.57
N LYS A 43 -45.17 28.10 -68.84
CA LYS A 43 -44.92 28.41 -67.42
C LYS A 43 -45.29 27.23 -66.51
N SER A 44 -46.33 26.49 -66.89
CA SER A 44 -46.78 25.28 -66.19
C SER A 44 -45.70 24.18 -66.14
N ASP A 45 -44.90 24.02 -67.20
CA ASP A 45 -43.84 23.01 -67.23
C ASP A 45 -42.66 23.38 -66.32
N ILE A 46 -42.27 24.67 -66.28
CA ILE A 46 -41.17 25.15 -65.43
C ILE A 46 -41.54 25.07 -63.94
N THR A 47 -42.78 25.40 -63.59
CA THR A 47 -43.28 25.31 -62.20
C THR A 47 -43.46 23.84 -61.78
N TYR A 48 -43.82 22.95 -62.70
CA TYR A 48 -43.85 21.50 -62.46
C TYR A 48 -42.45 20.92 -62.19
N ASP A 49 -41.44 21.28 -63.00
CA ASP A 49 -40.05 20.84 -62.78
C ASP A 49 -39.50 21.36 -61.44
N ALA A 50 -39.82 22.60 -61.06
CA ALA A 50 -39.48 23.16 -59.76
C ALA A 50 -40.16 22.42 -58.60
N LEU A 51 -41.41 22.00 -58.77
CA LEU A 51 -42.15 21.20 -57.79
C LEU A 51 -41.53 19.82 -57.61
N MET A 52 -41.18 19.14 -58.71
CA MET A 52 -40.51 17.84 -58.69
C MET A 52 -39.13 17.94 -58.04
N ALA A 53 -38.35 18.98 -58.34
CA ALA A 53 -37.06 19.23 -57.70
C ALA A 53 -37.18 19.43 -56.18
N GLN A 54 -38.20 20.18 -55.72
CA GLN A 54 -38.46 20.35 -54.28
C GLN A 54 -38.89 19.05 -53.61
N LEU A 55 -39.73 18.24 -54.26
CA LEU A 55 -40.15 16.93 -53.78
C LEU A 55 -38.94 15.98 -53.62
N HIS A 56 -38.07 15.91 -54.63
CA HIS A 56 -36.85 15.10 -54.58
C HIS A 56 -35.91 15.52 -53.44
N SER A 57 -35.74 16.83 -53.22
CA SER A 57 -34.95 17.37 -52.12
C SER A 57 -35.52 16.98 -50.75
N LEU A 58 -36.84 17.03 -50.57
CA LEU A 58 -37.50 16.61 -49.34
C LEU A 58 -37.33 15.11 -49.07
N ILE A 59 -37.53 14.28 -50.09
CA ILE A 59 -37.33 12.82 -49.98
C ILE A 59 -35.87 12.50 -49.62
N PHE A 60 -34.91 13.19 -50.24
CA PHE A 60 -33.49 13.02 -49.94
C PHE A 60 -33.17 13.43 -48.49
N ASN A 61 -33.64 14.60 -48.05
CA ASN A 61 -33.43 15.08 -46.68
C ASN A 61 -34.02 14.13 -45.65
N ARG A 62 -35.22 13.59 -45.89
CA ARG A 62 -35.84 12.58 -45.02
C ARG A 62 -34.99 11.30 -44.93
N LYS A 63 -34.53 10.78 -46.07
CA LYS A 63 -33.64 9.59 -46.10
C LYS A 63 -32.33 9.84 -45.36
N LYS A 64 -31.73 11.03 -45.55
CA LYS A 64 -30.51 11.45 -44.85
C LYS A 64 -30.72 11.52 -43.33
N SER A 65 -31.83 12.12 -42.88
CA SER A 65 -32.16 12.23 -41.45
C SER A 65 -32.34 10.85 -40.80
N LEU A 66 -33.06 9.93 -41.45
CA LEU A 66 -33.22 8.56 -40.97
C LEU A 66 -31.89 7.83 -40.85
N LEU A 67 -31.01 7.96 -41.84
CA LEU A 67 -29.69 7.33 -41.83
C LEU A 67 -28.77 7.94 -40.75
N SER A 68 -28.82 9.27 -40.59
CA SER A 68 -28.11 9.98 -39.53
C SER A 68 -28.57 9.50 -38.15
N SER A 69 -29.88 9.45 -37.91
CA SER A 69 -30.47 8.96 -36.66
C SER A 69 -30.07 7.50 -36.36
N ALA A 70 -30.11 6.62 -37.36
CA ALA A 70 -29.65 5.24 -37.22
C ALA A 70 -28.15 5.16 -36.86
N SER A 71 -27.31 5.97 -37.53
CA SER A 71 -25.88 6.06 -37.24
C SER A 71 -25.60 6.59 -35.83
N THR A 72 -26.28 7.66 -35.42
CA THR A 72 -26.17 8.24 -34.07
C THR A 72 -26.59 7.23 -33.00
N ASN A 73 -27.64 6.46 -33.23
CA ASN A 73 -28.06 5.41 -32.29
C ASN A 73 -27.01 4.31 -32.16
N LYS A 74 -26.41 3.85 -33.26
CA LYS A 74 -25.30 2.88 -33.24
C LYS A 74 -24.09 3.46 -32.49
N GLN A 75 -23.70 4.69 -32.79
CA GLN A 75 -22.59 5.35 -32.11
C GLN A 75 -22.85 5.50 -30.61
N ARG A 76 -24.08 5.84 -30.21
CA ARG A 76 -24.49 5.93 -28.81
C ARG A 76 -24.36 4.58 -28.09
N GLN A 77 -24.76 3.48 -28.73
CA GLN A 77 -24.60 2.13 -28.17
C GLN A 77 -23.13 1.77 -28.01
N LEU A 78 -22.30 2.04 -29.02
CA LEU A 78 -20.86 1.78 -28.97
C LEU A 78 -20.19 2.58 -27.83
N MET A 79 -20.55 3.86 -27.67
CA MET A 79 -20.04 4.69 -26.59
C MET A 79 -20.46 4.17 -25.20
N LYS A 80 -21.69 3.66 -25.05
CA LYS A 80 -22.12 3.01 -23.79
C LYS A 80 -21.30 1.76 -23.49
N ASN A 81 -21.03 0.94 -24.50
CA ASN A 81 -20.22 -0.27 -24.32
C ASN A 81 -18.78 0.08 -23.93
N LEU A 82 -18.16 1.05 -24.62
CA LEU A 82 -16.83 1.55 -24.26
C LEU A 82 -16.79 2.08 -22.82
N TYR A 83 -17.80 2.87 -22.43
CA TYR A 83 -17.90 3.39 -21.06
C TYR A 83 -17.92 2.26 -20.02
N ASN A 84 -18.68 1.20 -20.25
CA ASN A 84 -18.72 0.05 -19.35
C ASN A 84 -17.38 -0.67 -19.27
N ILE A 85 -16.70 -0.89 -20.41
CA ILE A 85 -15.36 -1.49 -20.45
C ILE A 85 -14.36 -0.65 -19.64
N TYR A 86 -14.37 0.67 -19.81
CA TYR A 86 -13.49 1.55 -19.03
C TYR A 86 -13.82 1.52 -17.55
N LYS A 87 -15.11 1.47 -17.17
CA LYS A 87 -15.53 1.35 -15.78
C LYS A 87 -15.01 0.07 -15.14
N GLU A 88 -15.12 -1.08 -15.82
CA GLU A 88 -14.58 -2.36 -15.35
C GLU A 88 -13.06 -2.32 -15.21
N ARG A 89 -12.35 -1.75 -16.19
CA ARG A 89 -10.89 -1.59 -16.11
C ARG A 89 -10.46 -0.71 -14.94
N ILE A 90 -11.17 0.38 -14.67
CA ILE A 90 -10.90 1.25 -13.52
C ILE A 90 -11.06 0.46 -12.22
N GLU A 91 -12.11 -0.35 -12.09
CA GLU A 91 -12.32 -1.19 -10.91
C GLU A 91 -11.26 -2.27 -10.74
N LEU A 92 -10.77 -2.87 -11.85
CA LEU A 92 -9.65 -3.81 -11.80
C LEU A 92 -8.36 -3.13 -11.33
N ILE A 93 -8.02 -1.98 -11.92
CA ILE A 93 -6.83 -1.21 -11.53
C ILE A 93 -6.90 -0.80 -10.06
N ARG A 94 -8.07 -0.37 -9.56
CA ARG A 94 -8.28 -0.07 -8.15
C ARG A 94 -7.99 -1.27 -7.25
N LYS A 95 -8.47 -2.46 -7.61
CA LYS A 95 -8.20 -3.68 -6.86
C LYS A 95 -6.71 -4.03 -6.87
N ASP A 96 -6.03 -3.81 -8.00
CA ASP A 96 -4.60 -4.08 -8.11
C ASP A 96 -3.76 -3.09 -7.31
N ILE A 97 -4.13 -1.81 -7.25
CA ILE A 97 -3.49 -0.81 -6.37
C ILE A 97 -3.56 -1.29 -4.91
N VAL A 98 -4.74 -1.69 -4.44
CA VAL A 98 -4.91 -2.17 -3.05
C VAL A 98 -4.03 -3.39 -2.76
N LYS A 99 -3.90 -4.32 -3.72
CA LYS A 99 -3.00 -5.47 -3.59
C LYS A 99 -1.53 -5.03 -3.51
N GLN A 100 -1.11 -4.10 -4.37
CA GLN A 100 0.26 -3.59 -4.39
C GLN A 100 0.61 -2.85 -3.11
N ASP A 101 -0.33 -2.08 -2.54
CA ASP A 101 -0.15 -1.43 -1.24
C ASP A 101 0.07 -2.44 -0.11
N GLY A 102 -0.70 -3.53 -0.11
CA GLY A 102 -0.51 -4.64 0.84
C GLY A 102 0.85 -5.32 0.69
N LEU A 103 1.30 -5.57 -0.54
CA LEU A 103 2.63 -6.13 -0.82
C LEU A 103 3.75 -5.18 -0.38
N LEU A 104 3.58 -3.87 -0.60
CA LEU A 104 4.53 -2.85 -0.20
C LEU A 104 4.67 -2.80 1.32
N GLU A 105 3.57 -2.88 2.06
CA GLU A 105 3.62 -2.88 3.52
C GLU A 105 4.32 -4.14 4.06
N ASN A 106 4.04 -5.31 3.49
CA ASN A 106 4.75 -6.54 3.81
C ASN A 106 6.25 -6.44 3.50
N ALA A 107 6.62 -5.83 2.38
CA ALA A 107 8.02 -5.60 2.03
C ALA A 107 8.71 -4.67 3.02
N LYS A 108 8.04 -3.60 3.49
CA LYS A 108 8.58 -2.71 4.54
C LYS A 108 8.79 -3.45 5.86
N ILE A 109 7.83 -4.28 6.28
CA ILE A 109 7.95 -5.09 7.49
C ILE A 109 9.17 -6.03 7.36
N THR A 110 9.29 -6.70 6.22
CA THR A 110 10.42 -7.62 5.96
C THR A 110 11.75 -6.89 6.00
N ASN A 111 11.83 -5.69 5.42
CA ASN A 111 13.03 -4.87 5.47
C ASN A 111 13.39 -4.43 6.90
N ARG A 112 12.39 -4.03 7.71
CA ARG A 112 12.60 -3.73 9.14
C ARG A 112 13.11 -4.95 9.91
N MET A 113 12.54 -6.12 9.65
CA MET A 113 13.00 -7.39 10.24
C MET A 113 14.43 -7.71 9.82
N TYR A 114 14.78 -7.50 8.56
CA TYR A 114 16.15 -7.71 8.07
C TYR A 114 17.16 -6.76 8.73
N ILE A 115 16.82 -5.48 8.86
CA ILE A 115 17.69 -4.49 9.52
C ILE A 115 17.89 -4.83 11.00
N THR A 116 16.80 -5.11 11.72
CA THR A 116 16.85 -5.48 13.15
C THR A 116 17.64 -6.77 13.37
N TYR A 117 17.44 -7.77 12.52
CA TYR A 117 18.20 -9.02 12.55
C TYR A 117 19.70 -8.75 12.36
N ASN A 118 20.09 -7.97 11.35
CA ASN A 118 21.49 -7.61 11.14
C ASN A 118 22.10 -6.86 12.33
N LEU A 119 21.35 -5.94 12.93
CA LEU A 119 21.81 -5.20 14.12
C LEU A 119 22.05 -6.13 15.32
N ILE A 120 21.15 -7.10 15.54
CA ILE A 120 21.32 -8.15 16.56
C ILE A 120 22.56 -9.00 16.23
N CYS A 121 22.72 -9.45 14.99
CA CYS A 121 23.89 -10.21 14.57
C CYS A 121 25.20 -9.44 14.78
N GLN A 122 25.24 -8.14 14.46
CA GLN A 122 26.41 -7.30 14.74
C GLN A 122 26.70 -7.17 16.23
N THR A 123 25.66 -7.11 17.06
CA THR A 123 25.80 -7.02 18.52
C THR A 123 26.35 -8.33 19.09
N ILE A 124 25.78 -9.47 18.66
CA ILE A 124 26.25 -10.81 19.03
C ILE A 124 27.69 -11.04 18.55
N ALA A 125 28.06 -10.53 17.37
CA ALA A 125 29.42 -10.66 16.84
C ALA A 125 30.47 -9.88 17.66
N LYS A 126 30.07 -8.81 18.37
CA LYS A 126 30.96 -8.09 19.31
C LYS A 126 31.20 -8.88 20.59
N GLU A 127 30.27 -9.74 20.99
CA GLU A 127 30.44 -10.57 22.18
C GLU A 127 31.43 -11.71 21.94
N LEU A 128 32.03 -12.22 23.03
CA LEU A 128 32.97 -13.33 22.91
C LEU A 128 32.24 -14.58 22.37
N PRO A 129 32.86 -15.32 21.43
CA PRO A 129 32.26 -16.55 20.94
C PRO A 129 32.07 -17.54 22.10
N ARG A 130 30.89 -18.15 22.16
CA ARG A 130 30.43 -19.02 23.26
C ARG A 130 31.47 -20.07 23.69
N ARG A 131 32.21 -20.66 22.75
CA ARG A 131 33.26 -21.64 23.03
C ARG A 131 34.41 -21.07 23.87
N LYS A 132 34.87 -19.85 23.56
CA LYS A 132 35.94 -19.18 24.32
C LYS A 132 35.46 -18.74 25.71
N LEU A 133 34.20 -18.34 25.82
CA LEU A 133 33.60 -18.05 27.13
C LEU A 133 33.52 -19.32 27.99
N GLN A 134 33.07 -20.43 27.40
CA GLN A 134 32.98 -21.71 28.09
C GLN A 134 34.35 -22.17 28.62
N SER A 135 35.41 -22.08 27.80
CA SER A 135 36.76 -22.44 28.24
C SER A 135 37.27 -21.56 29.39
N LYS A 136 36.95 -20.25 29.37
CA LYS A 136 37.28 -19.35 30.49
C LYS A 136 36.53 -19.73 31.77
N ILE A 137 35.23 -20.07 31.65
CA ILE A 137 34.43 -20.54 32.78
C ILE A 137 35.03 -21.82 33.37
N ASP A 138 35.46 -22.76 32.53
CA ASP A 138 36.05 -24.02 32.98
C ASP A 138 37.43 -23.84 33.63
N ILE A 139 38.20 -22.84 33.22
CA ILE A 139 39.45 -22.44 33.91
C ILE A 139 39.13 -21.84 35.28
N LEU A 140 38.23 -20.85 35.33
CA LEU A 140 37.85 -20.19 36.58
C LEU A 140 37.27 -21.18 37.60
N LYS A 141 36.47 -22.16 37.15
CA LYS A 141 35.96 -23.23 38.01
C LYS A 141 37.08 -24.07 38.62
N ARG A 142 38.12 -24.38 37.84
CA ARG A 142 39.30 -25.11 38.34
C ARG A 142 40.06 -24.27 39.36
N GLU A 143 40.31 -23.00 39.06
CA GLU A 143 40.99 -22.08 40.00
C GLU A 143 40.22 -21.94 41.33
N ILE A 144 38.89 -21.82 41.27
CA ILE A 144 38.06 -21.80 42.48
C ILE A 144 38.23 -23.09 43.28
N SER A 145 38.17 -24.25 42.63
CA SER A 145 38.35 -25.54 43.32
C SER A 145 39.75 -25.69 43.93
N GLU A 146 40.80 -25.20 43.26
CA GLU A 146 42.16 -25.19 43.79
C GLU A 146 42.31 -24.25 45.00
N LEU A 147 41.70 -23.06 44.93
CA LEU A 147 41.68 -22.10 46.04
C LEU A 147 40.91 -22.65 47.25
N GLU A 148 39.81 -23.36 47.03
CA GLU A 148 39.07 -24.04 48.10
C GLU A 148 39.91 -25.12 48.78
N ILE A 149 40.60 -25.96 48.01
CA ILE A 149 41.54 -26.97 48.54
C ILE A 149 42.64 -26.29 49.33
N ARG A 150 43.26 -25.23 48.79
CA ARG A 150 44.34 -24.49 49.47
C ARG A 150 43.86 -23.84 50.76
N LYS A 151 42.66 -23.26 50.76
CA LYS A 151 42.02 -22.70 51.96
C LYS A 151 41.80 -23.78 53.02
N HIS A 152 41.34 -24.96 52.62
CA HIS A 152 41.14 -26.09 53.54
C HIS A 152 42.46 -26.58 54.15
N VAL A 153 43.52 -26.73 53.33
CA VAL A 153 44.86 -27.10 53.80
C VAL A 153 45.42 -26.06 54.78
N LEU A 154 45.31 -24.77 54.45
CA LEU A 154 45.78 -23.69 55.32
C LEU A 154 44.99 -23.62 56.64
N GLY A 155 43.67 -23.85 56.60
CA GLY A 155 42.85 -23.98 57.80
C GLY A 155 43.32 -25.12 58.71
N ASN A 156 43.67 -26.26 58.12
CA ASN A 156 44.19 -27.41 58.87
C ASN A 156 45.58 -27.14 59.48
N THR A 157 46.50 -26.54 58.73
CA THR A 157 47.83 -26.20 59.25
C THR A 157 47.74 -25.16 60.35
N PHE A 158 46.88 -24.15 60.20
CA PHE A 158 46.59 -23.17 61.24
C PHE A 158 46.05 -23.83 62.51
N ASN A 159 45.05 -24.71 62.38
CA ASN A 159 44.51 -25.46 63.52
C ASN A 159 45.57 -26.32 64.21
N CYS A 160 46.46 -26.96 63.46
CA CYS A 160 47.60 -27.69 64.04
C CYS A 160 48.55 -26.76 64.80
N LYS A 161 48.86 -25.58 64.27
CA LYS A 161 49.71 -24.59 64.96
C LYS A 161 49.05 -24.06 66.23
N VAL A 162 47.75 -23.77 66.21
CA VAL A 162 46.97 -23.41 67.40
C VAL A 162 47.05 -24.52 68.46
N LYS A 163 46.88 -25.79 68.06
CA LYS A 163 47.03 -26.93 68.97
C LYS A 163 48.45 -27.04 69.55
N GLN A 164 49.49 -26.87 68.72
CA GLN A 164 50.89 -26.88 69.16
C GLN A 164 51.17 -25.75 70.18
N CYS A 165 50.75 -24.52 69.89
CA CYS A 165 50.89 -23.39 70.82
C CYS A 165 50.14 -23.63 72.13
N ARG A 166 48.94 -24.24 72.07
CA ARG A 166 48.17 -24.59 73.27
C ARG A 166 48.89 -25.63 74.11
N VAL A 167 49.47 -26.66 73.50
CA VAL A 167 50.32 -27.64 74.21
C VAL A 167 51.52 -26.94 74.85
N LEU A 168 52.27 -26.13 74.10
CA LEU A 168 53.41 -25.38 74.63
C LEU A 168 53.01 -24.47 75.81
N SER A 169 51.90 -23.74 75.70
CA SER A 169 51.38 -22.90 76.79
C SER A 169 50.98 -23.74 78.01
N THR A 170 50.39 -24.92 77.80
CA THR A 170 50.03 -25.83 78.90
C THR A 170 51.29 -26.41 79.56
N SER A 171 52.26 -26.86 78.77
CA SER A 171 53.55 -27.37 79.25
C SER A 171 54.34 -26.29 79.99
N ALA A 172 54.39 -25.06 79.47
CA ALA A 172 55.01 -23.93 80.15
C ALA A 172 54.32 -23.65 81.49
N ASN A 173 52.98 -23.60 81.52
CA ASN A 173 52.24 -23.43 82.76
C ASN A 173 52.45 -24.57 83.76
N ASN A 174 52.62 -25.81 83.30
CA ASN A 174 52.93 -26.95 84.17
C ASN A 174 54.35 -26.83 84.75
N ILE A 175 55.34 -26.45 83.93
CA ILE A 175 56.72 -26.19 84.40
C ILE A 175 56.74 -25.02 85.40
N TYR A 176 56.02 -23.93 85.13
CA TYR A 176 55.88 -22.82 86.08
C TYR A 176 55.24 -23.26 87.40
N LYS A 177 54.30 -24.21 87.37
CA LYS A 177 53.72 -24.78 88.60
C LYS A 177 54.72 -25.67 89.34
N GLU A 178 55.49 -26.50 88.64
CA GLU A 178 56.51 -27.37 89.23
C GLU A 178 57.67 -26.56 89.85
N LEU A 179 58.18 -25.54 89.16
CA LEU A 179 59.17 -24.59 89.72
C LEU A 179 58.59 -23.73 90.85
N GLY A 180 57.30 -23.41 90.78
CA GLY A 180 56.60 -22.73 91.88
C GLY A 180 56.37 -23.62 93.10
N SER A 181 56.34 -24.95 92.93
CA SER A 181 56.30 -25.91 94.02
C SER A 181 57.68 -26.26 94.59
N GLU A 182 58.76 -26.18 93.81
CA GLU A 182 60.13 -26.39 94.33
C GLU A 182 60.59 -25.28 95.29
N VAL A 183 60.01 -24.08 95.22
CA VAL A 183 60.27 -22.99 96.19
C VAL A 183 59.56 -23.21 97.53
N ASN A 184 58.58 -24.13 97.61
CA ASN A 184 57.88 -24.44 98.87
C ASN A 184 58.35 -25.75 99.54
N ASP A 185 59.18 -26.56 98.88
CA ASP A 185 59.69 -27.84 99.40
C ASP A 185 61.22 -27.83 99.69
N SER A 186 61.87 -26.65 99.66
CA SER A 186 63.26 -26.46 100.10
C SER A 186 63.38 -25.18 100.96
N ASP A 187 63.34 -25.38 102.29
CA ASP A 187 63.50 -24.44 103.41
C ASP A 187 62.32 -23.52 103.83
#